data_AF-A0A380QBS7-F1
#
_entry.id   AF-A0A380QBS7-F1
#
_cell.length_a   1.000
_cell.length_b   1.000
_cell.length_c   1.000
_cell.angle_alpha   90.00
_cell.angle_beta   90.00
_cell.angle_gamma   90.00
#
_symmetry.space_group_name_H-M   'P 1'
#
loop_
_entity.id
_entity.type
_entity.pdbx_description
1 polymer ?
#
loop_
_entity_poly.entity_id
_entity_poly.type
_entity_poly.pdbx_seq_one_letter_code
_entity_poly.pdbx_strand_id
1 'polypeptide(L)'
;MAQPFQGRLLREWAENIETDRMIRIINTVKNGYLAGDTVEQMARKVRGTRARNYQDGAIETGRKNVTAVVKTAVTHLAAVARDKFADNNSDIIDAKQWLSTLDNKTSHDCIIRDRLKYTLEGKPIGHKVPYLQGPGRIHFCCRSMETLITKSWRELGIDIDEMDEGTRASMDGQVPAGTTYGEWLQRQSYRRQVQVLGETRARLIKDGGMRTDEFFTDKGEWLTLQQLRDIDGRAFSDAGL
;
A
#
# COMPACT_ATOMS: atom_id res chain seq x y z
N MET A 1 18.55 -10.97 -15.57
CA MET A 1 17.96 -9.91 -16.42
C MET A 1 17.33 -8.85 -15.53
N ALA A 2 17.40 -7.56 -15.91
CA ALA A 2 16.75 -6.48 -15.17
C ALA A 2 15.22 -6.57 -15.31
N GLN A 3 14.48 -6.40 -14.22
CA GLN A 3 13.03 -6.46 -14.21
C GLN A 3 12.41 -5.05 -14.09
N PRO A 4 11.31 -4.77 -14.82
CA PRO A 4 10.62 -3.50 -14.72
C PRO A 4 9.80 -3.40 -13.42
N PHE A 5 9.73 -2.19 -12.87
CA PHE A 5 8.83 -1.86 -11.76
C PHE A 5 8.00 -0.64 -12.14
N GLN A 6 6.69 -0.71 -11.85
CA GLN A 6 5.72 0.33 -12.22
C GLN A 6 5.78 0.68 -13.73
N GLY A 7 5.93 -0.34 -14.58
CA GLY A 7 5.90 -0.21 -16.04
C GLY A 7 7.20 0.27 -16.70
N ARG A 8 8.30 0.46 -15.95
CA ARG A 8 9.59 0.94 -16.48
C ARG A 8 10.79 0.25 -15.82
N LEU A 9 11.93 0.24 -16.50
CA LEU A 9 13.22 -0.20 -15.95
C LEU A 9 13.84 0.89 -15.05
N LEU A 10 14.73 0.49 -14.15
CA LEU A 10 15.44 1.44 -13.27
C LEU A 10 16.24 2.50 -14.06
N ARG A 11 16.87 2.12 -15.17
CA ARG A 11 17.61 3.05 -16.05
C ARG A 11 16.68 4.11 -16.66
N GLU A 12 15.48 3.73 -17.04
CA GLU A 12 14.47 4.64 -17.62
C GLU A 12 13.93 5.60 -16.56
N TRP A 13 13.80 5.13 -15.31
CA TRP A 13 13.52 6.03 -14.20
C TRP A 13 14.66 7.03 -13.97
N ALA A 14 15.92 6.58 -14.05
CA ALA A 14 17.09 7.43 -13.84
C ALA A 14 17.27 8.52 -14.91
N GLU A 15 17.14 8.17 -16.19
CA GLU A 15 17.27 9.09 -17.34
C GLU A 15 16.27 10.25 -17.27
N ASN A 16 15.07 10.01 -16.73
CA ASN A 16 14.03 11.02 -16.65
C ASN A 16 14.15 11.95 -15.43
N ILE A 17 14.95 11.63 -14.41
CA ILE A 17 15.01 12.43 -13.16
C ILE A 17 15.56 13.84 -13.41
N GLU A 18 16.66 13.96 -14.16
CA GLU A 18 17.28 15.26 -14.44
C GLU A 18 16.43 16.10 -15.39
N THR A 19 15.88 15.46 -16.42
CA THR A 19 15.00 16.09 -17.41
C THR A 19 13.71 16.61 -16.75
N ASP A 20 13.05 15.79 -15.94
CA ASP A 20 11.83 16.18 -15.22
C ASP A 20 12.07 17.30 -14.21
N ARG A 21 13.23 17.28 -13.53
CA ARG A 21 13.62 18.33 -12.58
C ARG A 21 13.79 19.66 -13.30
N MET A 22 14.46 19.67 -14.44
CA MET A 22 14.65 20.87 -15.25
C MET A 22 13.32 21.39 -15.83
N ILE A 23 12.47 20.50 -16.35
CA ILE A 23 11.12 20.85 -16.84
C ILE A 23 10.30 21.52 -15.74
N ARG A 24 10.35 21.03 -14.49
CA ARG A 24 9.61 21.65 -13.38
C ARG A 24 10.14 23.03 -12.99
N ILE A 25 11.45 23.23 -12.99
CA ILE A 25 12.05 24.55 -12.76
C ILE A 25 11.58 25.51 -13.85
N ILE A 26 11.69 25.10 -15.12
CA ILE A 26 11.25 25.88 -16.28
C ILE A 26 9.76 26.22 -16.18
N ASN A 27 8.89 25.27 -15.85
CA ASN A 27 7.45 25.52 -15.73
C ASN A 27 7.12 26.43 -14.54
N THR A 28 7.83 26.30 -13.42
CA THR A 28 7.65 27.19 -12.26
C THR A 28 8.06 28.62 -12.60
N VAL A 29 9.17 28.80 -13.33
CA VAL A 29 9.64 30.12 -13.79
C VAL A 29 8.69 30.69 -14.85
N LYS A 30 8.24 29.90 -15.83
CA LYS A 30 7.27 30.33 -16.84
C LYS A 30 5.96 30.81 -16.21
N ASN A 31 5.41 30.03 -15.26
CA ASN A 31 4.18 30.40 -14.56
C ASN A 31 4.35 31.64 -13.69
N GLY A 32 5.50 31.80 -13.04
CA GLY A 32 5.78 33.00 -12.25
C GLY A 32 5.91 34.25 -13.10
N TYR A 33 6.58 34.16 -14.25
CA TYR A 33 6.68 35.25 -15.21
C TYR A 33 5.30 35.67 -15.73
N LEU A 34 4.45 34.71 -16.11
CA LEU A 34 3.06 34.98 -16.54
C LEU A 34 2.20 35.60 -15.43
N ALA A 35 2.47 35.26 -14.16
CA ALA A 35 1.77 35.80 -13.00
C ALA A 35 2.29 37.18 -12.54
N GLY A 36 3.33 37.73 -13.19
CA GLY A 36 3.95 39.00 -12.81
C GLY A 36 4.81 38.91 -11.53
N ASP A 37 5.28 37.71 -11.16
CA ASP A 37 6.16 37.53 -10.01
C ASP A 37 7.53 38.24 -10.21
N THR A 38 8.12 38.72 -9.12
CA THR A 38 9.53 39.12 -9.13
C THR A 38 10.46 37.91 -9.20
N VAL A 39 11.71 38.14 -9.58
CA VAL A 39 12.75 37.09 -9.63
C VAL A 39 12.91 36.40 -8.27
N GLU A 40 12.85 37.15 -7.16
CA GLU A 40 12.95 36.62 -5.81
C GLU A 40 11.74 35.75 -5.43
N GLN A 41 10.55 36.09 -5.92
CA GLN A 41 9.34 35.29 -5.71
C GLN A 41 9.40 33.99 -6.51
N MET A 42 9.84 34.03 -7.77
CA MET A 42 10.07 32.84 -8.59
C MET A 42 11.16 31.94 -7.98
N ALA A 43 12.28 32.52 -7.55
CA ALA A 43 13.36 31.79 -6.88
C ALA A 43 12.87 31.14 -5.58
N ARG A 44 12.00 31.81 -4.82
CA ARG A 44 11.35 31.26 -3.62
C ARG A 44 10.38 30.12 -3.95
N LYS A 45 9.61 30.22 -5.03
CA LYS A 45 8.72 29.12 -5.51
C LYS A 45 9.52 27.90 -5.99
N VAL A 46 10.70 28.12 -6.59
CA VAL A 46 11.60 27.03 -7.01
C VAL A 46 12.27 26.36 -5.81
N ARG A 47 12.85 27.16 -4.91
CA ARG A 47 13.64 26.68 -3.75
C ARG A 47 12.79 26.20 -2.57
N GLY A 48 11.63 26.82 -2.35
CA GLY A 48 10.85 26.70 -1.12
C GLY A 48 11.19 27.77 -0.07
N THR A 49 10.43 27.75 1.02
CA THR A 49 10.49 28.72 2.12
C THR A 49 11.07 28.11 3.39
N ARG A 50 11.88 28.89 4.11
CA ARG A 50 12.45 28.45 5.40
C ARG A 50 11.37 28.13 6.44
N ALA A 51 10.25 28.85 6.41
CA ALA A 51 9.10 28.61 7.30
C ALA A 51 8.50 27.19 7.14
N ARG A 52 8.65 26.57 5.98
CA ARG A 52 8.23 25.18 5.72
C ARG A 52 9.41 24.23 5.55
N ASN A 53 10.59 24.57 6.07
CA ASN A 53 11.83 23.80 5.89
C ASN A 53 12.10 23.47 4.41
N TYR A 54 11.76 24.40 3.51
CA TYR A 54 11.89 24.32 2.05
C TYR A 54 11.00 23.28 1.35
N GLN A 55 10.16 22.53 2.08
CA GLN A 55 9.32 21.43 1.59
C GLN A 55 8.21 21.83 0.59
N ASP A 56 8.04 23.13 0.36
CA ASP A 56 7.08 23.77 -0.54
C ASP A 56 7.71 24.23 -1.87
N GLY A 57 9.00 23.96 -2.10
CA GLY A 57 9.66 24.28 -3.36
C GLY A 57 9.37 23.29 -4.49
N ALA A 58 9.46 23.75 -5.74
CA ALA A 58 9.39 22.90 -6.93
C ALA A 58 10.47 21.78 -6.93
N ILE A 59 11.63 22.05 -6.33
CA ILE A 59 12.72 21.07 -6.18
C ILE A 59 12.35 19.94 -5.20
N GLU A 60 11.64 20.26 -4.11
CA GLU A 60 11.22 19.26 -3.12
C GLU A 60 10.18 18.28 -3.67
N THR A 61 9.39 18.71 -4.64
CA THR A 61 8.54 17.79 -5.42
C THR A 61 9.39 16.77 -6.18
N GLY A 62 10.55 17.18 -6.72
CA GLY A 62 11.56 16.26 -7.26
C GLY A 62 12.10 15.29 -6.23
N ARG A 63 12.45 15.76 -5.03
CA ARG A 63 12.93 14.91 -3.93
C ARG A 63 11.89 13.88 -3.49
N LYS A 64 10.61 14.27 -3.39
CA LYS A 64 9.50 13.35 -3.07
C LYS A 64 9.32 12.29 -4.15
N ASN A 65 9.38 12.67 -5.43
CA ASN A 65 9.29 11.72 -6.54
C ASN A 65 10.46 10.74 -6.55
N VAL A 66 11.70 11.22 -6.36
CA VAL A 66 12.88 10.34 -6.24
C VAL A 66 12.74 9.41 -5.04
N THR A 67 12.30 9.92 -3.89
CA THR A 67 12.07 9.08 -2.70
C THR A 67 11.02 8.01 -2.97
N ALA A 68 9.94 8.33 -3.69
CA ALA A 68 8.91 7.37 -4.06
C ALA A 68 9.45 6.29 -5.00
N VAL A 69 10.23 6.67 -6.01
CA VAL A 69 10.90 5.74 -6.94
C VAL A 69 11.87 4.84 -6.18
N VAL A 70 12.73 5.40 -5.31
CA VAL A 70 13.69 4.63 -4.50
C VAL A 70 12.99 3.63 -3.58
N LYS A 71 11.97 4.07 -2.83
CA LYS A 71 11.18 3.16 -1.97
C LYS A 71 10.54 2.03 -2.77
N THR A 72 10.01 2.35 -3.95
CA THR A 72 9.38 1.37 -4.83
C THR A 72 10.39 0.41 -5.44
N ALA A 73 11.58 0.89 -5.82
CA ALA A 73 12.66 0.06 -6.35
C ALA A 73 13.19 -0.93 -5.29
N VAL A 74 13.41 -0.47 -4.05
CA VAL A 74 13.87 -1.32 -2.94
C VAL A 74 12.85 -2.40 -2.61
N THR A 75 11.57 -2.03 -2.52
CA THR A 75 10.49 -2.98 -2.22
C THR A 75 10.25 -3.97 -3.37
N HIS A 76 10.34 -3.51 -4.62
CA HIS A 76 10.32 -4.38 -5.79
C HIS A 76 11.47 -5.39 -5.79
N LEU A 77 12.71 -4.95 -5.53
CA LEU A 77 13.87 -5.85 -5.46
C LEU A 77 13.69 -6.90 -4.36
N ALA A 78 13.22 -6.50 -3.19
CA ALA A 78 12.93 -7.42 -2.10
C ALA A 78 11.83 -8.43 -2.45
N ALA A 79 10.81 -8.02 -3.23
CA ALA A 79 9.78 -8.94 -3.73
C ALA A 79 10.35 -9.95 -4.74
N VAL A 80 11.17 -9.50 -5.70
CA VAL A 80 11.84 -10.39 -6.66
C VAL A 80 12.75 -11.40 -5.97
N ALA A 81 13.47 -10.97 -4.92
CA ALA A 81 14.30 -11.87 -4.12
C ALA A 81 13.47 -12.94 -3.40
N ARG A 82 12.31 -12.58 -2.84
CA ARG A 82 11.37 -13.55 -2.23
C ARG A 82 10.79 -14.52 -3.23
N ASP A 83 10.40 -14.04 -4.41
CA ASP A 83 9.92 -14.90 -5.50
C ASP A 83 10.98 -15.94 -5.86
N LYS A 84 12.23 -15.51 -6.09
CA LYS A 84 13.35 -16.42 -6.41
C LYS A 84 13.67 -17.38 -5.27
N PHE A 85 13.57 -16.93 -4.03
CA PHE A 85 13.74 -17.78 -2.86
C PHE A 85 12.66 -18.86 -2.80
N ALA A 86 11.39 -18.49 -3.00
CA ALA A 86 10.27 -19.43 -3.01
C ALA A 86 10.38 -20.43 -4.17
N ASP A 87 10.73 -19.97 -5.39
CA ASP A 87 10.94 -20.82 -6.56
C ASP A 87 12.00 -21.91 -6.30
N ASN A 88 13.15 -21.49 -5.74
CA ASN A 88 14.29 -22.37 -5.47
C ASN A 88 14.07 -23.33 -4.30
N ASN A 89 13.04 -23.10 -3.48
CA ASN A 89 12.69 -23.92 -2.31
C ASN A 89 11.22 -24.38 -2.39
N SER A 90 10.71 -24.57 -3.61
CA SER A 90 9.30 -24.96 -3.87
C SER A 90 8.96 -26.37 -3.38
N ASP A 91 9.98 -27.17 -3.05
CA ASP A 91 9.86 -28.44 -2.35
C ASP A 91 9.49 -28.25 -0.86
N ILE A 92 9.76 -27.09 -0.26
CA ILE A 92 9.47 -26.77 1.15
C ILE A 92 8.37 -25.72 1.30
N ILE A 93 8.29 -24.75 0.39
CA ILE A 93 7.29 -23.68 0.43
C ILE A 93 5.98 -24.14 -0.24
N ASP A 94 4.87 -24.01 0.48
CA ASP A 94 3.53 -24.34 -0.01
C ASP A 94 2.84 -23.14 -0.68
N ALA A 95 2.87 -21.98 -0.01
CA ALA A 95 2.10 -20.82 -0.41
C ALA A 95 2.76 -19.49 -0.05
N LYS A 96 2.28 -18.42 -0.68
CA LYS A 96 2.56 -17.03 -0.32
C LYS A 96 1.38 -16.48 0.47
N GLN A 97 1.65 -15.73 1.53
CA GLN A 97 0.61 -15.00 2.27
C GLN A 97 0.92 -13.52 2.28
N TRP A 98 -0.08 -12.72 1.95
CA TRP A 98 0.06 -11.27 1.96
C TRP A 98 0.15 -10.76 3.40
N LEU A 99 1.07 -9.83 3.65
CA LEU A 99 1.31 -9.20 4.95
C LEU A 99 1.33 -7.68 4.81
N SER A 100 0.22 -7.04 5.13
CA SER A 100 0.06 -5.59 5.10
C SER A 100 0.63 -4.93 6.35
N THR A 101 1.19 -3.72 6.21
CA THR A 101 1.61 -2.95 7.38
C THR A 101 0.38 -2.48 8.15
N LEU A 102 0.29 -2.74 9.45
CA LEU A 102 -0.82 -2.30 10.30
C LEU A 102 -0.58 -0.85 10.78
N ASP A 103 -0.94 0.13 9.94
CA ASP A 103 -0.85 1.56 10.24
C ASP A 103 -1.80 2.41 9.39
N ASN A 104 -1.73 3.74 9.54
CA ASN A 104 -2.67 4.69 8.92
C ASN A 104 -2.41 5.03 7.44
N LYS A 105 -1.43 4.38 6.80
CA LYS A 105 -0.97 4.71 5.43
C LYS A 105 -1.05 3.52 4.48
N THR A 106 -1.62 2.40 4.91
CA THR A 106 -1.83 1.22 4.08
C THR A 106 -3.01 1.47 3.14
N SER A 107 -2.80 1.20 1.85
CA SER A 107 -3.78 1.43 0.79
C SER A 107 -4.88 0.38 0.82
N HIS A 108 -6.06 0.71 0.28
CA HIS A 108 -7.19 -0.23 0.17
C HIS A 108 -6.80 -1.55 -0.53
N ASP A 109 -5.92 -1.49 -1.54
CA ASP A 109 -5.44 -2.69 -2.25
C ASP A 109 -4.71 -3.66 -1.33
N CYS A 110 -3.97 -3.13 -0.36
CA CYS A 110 -3.29 -3.94 0.65
C CYS A 110 -4.22 -4.34 1.79
N ILE A 111 -5.19 -3.49 2.16
CA ILE A 111 -6.13 -3.75 3.26
C ILE A 111 -6.90 -5.04 3.03
N ILE A 112 -7.55 -5.17 1.87
CA ILE A 112 -8.38 -6.34 1.54
C ILE A 112 -7.56 -7.62 1.36
N ARG A 113 -6.28 -7.50 1.05
CA ARG A 113 -5.41 -8.64 0.80
C ARG A 113 -4.73 -9.17 2.06
N ASP A 114 -4.71 -8.42 3.16
CA ASP A 114 -3.95 -8.82 4.34
C ASP A 114 -4.34 -10.23 4.82
N ARG A 115 -3.34 -11.08 5.05
CA ARG A 115 -3.44 -12.49 5.43
C ARG A 115 -4.08 -13.44 4.40
N LEU A 116 -4.50 -12.96 3.23
CA LEU A 116 -4.94 -13.82 2.13
C LEU A 116 -3.79 -14.65 1.57
N LYS A 117 -4.09 -15.89 1.20
CA LYS A 117 -3.11 -16.89 0.75
C LYS A 117 -3.19 -17.09 -0.77
N TYR A 118 -2.04 -17.27 -1.37
CA TYR A 118 -1.87 -17.44 -2.80
C TYR A 118 -0.90 -18.58 -3.08
N THR A 119 -1.09 -19.30 -4.19
CA THR A 119 -0.08 -20.26 -4.66
C THR A 119 1.21 -19.53 -5.01
N LEU A 120 2.31 -20.25 -5.25
CA LEU A 120 3.58 -19.65 -5.68
C LEU A 120 3.43 -18.86 -7.00
N GLU A 121 2.51 -19.28 -7.86
CA GLU A 121 2.15 -18.61 -9.12
C GLU A 121 1.15 -17.45 -8.94
N GLY A 122 0.73 -17.15 -7.71
CA GLY A 122 -0.18 -16.05 -7.40
C GLY A 122 -1.67 -16.37 -7.61
N LYS A 123 -2.07 -17.64 -7.62
CA LYS A 123 -3.50 -18.01 -7.69
C LYS A 123 -4.14 -17.91 -6.28
N PRO A 124 -5.31 -17.28 -6.14
CA PRO A 124 -6.04 -17.20 -4.86
C PRO A 124 -6.33 -18.57 -4.24
N ILE A 125 -6.15 -18.72 -2.92
CA ILE A 125 -6.47 -19.95 -2.16
C ILE A 125 -7.61 -19.63 -1.16
N GLY A 126 -8.80 -20.19 -1.40
CA GLY A 126 -9.96 -20.01 -0.51
C GLY A 126 -10.66 -18.65 -0.61
N HIS A 127 -10.30 -17.81 -1.59
CA HIS A 127 -10.94 -16.53 -1.88
C HIS A 127 -10.85 -16.19 -3.38
N LYS A 128 -11.43 -15.05 -3.81
CA LYS A 128 -11.43 -14.62 -5.23
C LYS A 128 -10.61 -13.35 -5.51
N VAL A 129 -10.06 -12.72 -4.48
CA VAL A 129 -9.23 -11.51 -4.60
C VAL A 129 -7.92 -11.83 -5.36
N PRO A 130 -7.63 -11.20 -6.51
CA PRO A 130 -6.46 -11.52 -7.32
C PRO A 130 -5.16 -10.98 -6.68
N TYR A 131 -4.06 -11.70 -6.92
CA TYR A 131 -2.72 -11.34 -6.41
C TYR A 131 -2.16 -10.06 -7.07
N LEU A 132 -2.56 -9.77 -8.31
CA LEU A 132 -2.02 -8.68 -9.13
C LEU A 132 -0.49 -8.76 -9.23
N GLN A 133 0.23 -7.65 -9.02
CA GLN A 133 1.70 -7.65 -9.01
C GLN A 133 2.28 -8.10 -7.65
N GLY A 134 1.45 -8.37 -6.64
CA GLY A 134 1.91 -8.75 -5.30
C GLY A 134 2.31 -7.57 -4.40
N PRO A 135 2.51 -7.83 -3.09
CA PRO A 135 2.87 -6.79 -2.13
C PRO A 135 4.28 -6.24 -2.41
N GLY A 136 4.49 -4.96 -2.10
CA GLY A 136 5.73 -4.26 -2.45
C GLY A 136 5.85 -3.86 -3.93
N ARG A 137 4.98 -4.38 -4.82
CA ARG A 137 5.00 -4.08 -6.26
C ARG A 137 3.69 -3.51 -6.80
N ILE A 138 2.56 -3.75 -6.13
CA ILE A 138 1.23 -3.38 -6.58
C ILE A 138 1.03 -1.87 -6.82
N HIS A 139 1.71 -1.01 -6.04
CA HIS A 139 1.66 0.45 -6.22
C HIS A 139 2.93 1.11 -5.68
N PHE A 140 3.13 2.38 -6.03
CA PHE A 140 4.22 3.19 -5.48
C PHE A 140 4.19 3.24 -3.95
N CYS A 141 5.38 3.27 -3.35
CA CYS A 141 5.55 3.36 -1.90
C CYS A 141 4.77 2.29 -1.11
N CYS A 142 4.49 1.12 -1.72
CA CYS A 142 3.90 0.01 -1.00
C CYS A 142 4.81 -0.40 0.17
N ARG A 143 4.21 -0.65 1.33
CA ARG A 143 4.93 -1.04 2.56
C ARG A 143 4.57 -2.45 3.03
N SER A 144 3.54 -3.01 2.43
CA SER A 144 3.17 -4.41 2.58
C SER A 144 4.23 -5.30 1.94
N MET A 145 4.36 -6.51 2.47
CA MET A 145 5.22 -7.57 1.95
C MET A 145 4.45 -8.88 1.92
N GLU A 146 5.12 -9.97 1.59
CA GLU A 146 4.59 -11.33 1.73
C GLU A 146 5.44 -12.14 2.69
N THR A 147 4.79 -13.09 3.34
CA THR A 147 5.41 -14.18 4.10
C THR A 147 5.25 -15.48 3.31
N LEU A 148 6.27 -16.33 3.35
CA LEU A 148 6.21 -17.65 2.74
C LEU A 148 5.69 -18.64 3.77
N ILE A 149 4.67 -19.39 3.40
CA ILE A 149 4.11 -20.48 4.19
C ILE A 149 4.82 -21.75 3.76
N THR A 150 5.45 -22.43 4.71
CA THR A 150 6.02 -23.76 4.49
C THR A 150 4.91 -24.80 4.42
N LYS A 151 5.19 -25.93 3.77
CA LYS A 151 4.41 -27.15 3.94
C LYS A 151 4.30 -27.51 5.42
N SER A 152 3.21 -28.19 5.78
CA SER A 152 3.03 -28.75 7.11
C SER A 152 4.16 -29.69 7.48
N TRP A 153 4.39 -29.90 8.78
CA TRP A 153 5.40 -30.86 9.24
C TRP A 153 5.14 -32.25 8.66
N ARG A 154 3.86 -32.66 8.62
CA ARG A 154 3.44 -33.94 8.05
C ARG A 154 3.75 -34.06 6.56
N GLU A 155 3.53 -33.01 5.78
CA GLU A 155 3.91 -32.97 4.36
C GLU A 155 5.44 -33.01 4.16
N LEU A 156 6.21 -32.60 5.16
CA LEU A 156 7.68 -32.74 5.20
C LEU A 156 8.14 -34.08 5.81
N GLY A 157 7.22 -34.99 6.12
CA GLY A 157 7.53 -36.31 6.69
C GLY A 157 7.82 -36.31 8.20
N ILE A 158 7.47 -35.23 8.91
CA ILE A 158 7.63 -35.08 10.36
C ILE A 158 6.24 -35.15 11.00
N ASP A 159 5.95 -36.21 11.75
CA ASP A 159 4.64 -36.42 12.38
C ASP A 159 4.49 -35.64 13.69
N ILE A 160 4.37 -34.32 13.57
CA ILE A 160 4.04 -33.38 14.66
C ILE A 160 3.01 -32.36 14.17
N ASP A 161 2.25 -31.78 15.10
CA ASP A 161 1.35 -30.67 14.81
C ASP A 161 2.12 -29.35 14.60
N GLU A 162 1.49 -28.40 13.91
CA GLU A 162 2.03 -27.06 13.70
C GLU A 162 2.19 -26.29 15.02
N MET A 163 3.19 -25.40 15.07
CA MET A 163 3.40 -24.52 16.22
C MET A 163 2.38 -23.38 16.23
N ASP A 164 2.02 -22.90 17.41
CA ASP A 164 1.17 -21.73 17.58
C ASP A 164 1.75 -20.50 16.87
N GLU A 165 0.86 -19.71 16.27
CA GLU A 165 1.28 -18.47 15.62
C GLU A 165 1.79 -17.46 16.66
N GLY A 166 2.90 -16.78 16.35
CA GLY A 166 3.49 -15.77 17.21
C GLY A 166 2.77 -14.41 17.15
N THR A 167 3.55 -13.34 17.09
CA THR A 167 3.04 -11.97 16.98
C THR A 167 3.50 -11.32 15.67
N ARG A 168 2.79 -10.27 15.22
CA ARG A 168 3.20 -9.39 14.12
C ARG A 168 3.28 -7.95 14.59
N ALA A 169 4.10 -7.15 13.90
CA ALA A 169 4.24 -5.73 14.19
C ALA A 169 3.01 -4.91 13.75
N SER A 170 2.63 -3.95 14.58
CA SER A 170 1.65 -2.89 14.32
C SER A 170 2.24 -1.56 14.78
N MET A 171 1.68 -0.44 14.31
CA MET A 171 2.18 0.91 14.64
C MET A 171 2.22 1.22 16.14
N ASP A 172 1.37 0.57 16.94
CA ASP A 172 1.28 0.77 18.40
C ASP A 172 1.90 -0.39 19.21
N GLY A 173 2.64 -1.29 18.57
CA GLY A 173 3.25 -2.47 19.20
C GLY A 173 2.88 -3.78 18.53
N GLN A 174 3.28 -4.89 19.14
CA GLN A 174 2.97 -6.22 18.61
C GLN A 174 1.51 -6.61 18.84
N VAL A 175 0.92 -7.32 17.88
CA VAL A 175 -0.42 -7.91 17.94
C VAL A 175 -0.35 -9.41 17.59
N PRO A 176 -1.36 -10.23 17.90
CA PRO A 176 -1.39 -11.63 17.47
C PRO A 176 -1.16 -11.76 15.95
N ALA A 177 -0.36 -12.73 15.52
CA ALA A 177 0.04 -12.88 14.12
C ALA A 177 -1.16 -13.04 13.16
N GLY A 178 -2.23 -13.69 13.61
CA GLY A 178 -3.47 -13.85 12.86
C GLY A 178 -4.27 -12.57 12.63
N THR A 179 -3.99 -11.48 13.36
CA THR A 179 -4.74 -10.21 13.25
C THR A 179 -4.67 -9.67 11.84
N THR A 180 -5.81 -9.56 11.16
CA THR A 180 -5.93 -8.94 9.83
C THR A 180 -5.96 -7.42 9.92
N TYR A 181 -5.66 -6.73 8.81
CA TYR A 181 -5.78 -5.28 8.74
C TYR A 181 -7.22 -4.82 9.00
N GLY A 182 -8.22 -5.53 8.46
CA GLY A 182 -9.63 -5.21 8.68
C GLY A 182 -9.99 -5.26 10.16
N GLU A 183 -9.64 -6.35 10.86
CA GLU A 183 -9.87 -6.48 12.30
C GLU A 183 -9.11 -5.43 13.12
N TRP A 184 -7.85 -5.19 12.75
CA TRP A 184 -7.04 -4.15 13.38
C TRP A 184 -7.73 -2.79 13.23
N LEU A 185 -8.14 -2.42 12.02
CA LEU A 185 -8.76 -1.14 11.69
C LEU A 185 -10.11 -0.95 12.39
N GLN A 186 -10.92 -2.01 12.45
CA GLN A 186 -12.22 -2.00 13.12
C GLN A 186 -12.11 -1.58 14.59
N ARG A 187 -11.02 -1.96 15.26
CA ARG A 187 -10.76 -1.66 16.68
C ARG A 187 -10.09 -0.29 16.91
N GLN A 188 -9.71 0.41 15.85
CA GLN A 188 -9.02 1.68 15.96
C GLN A 188 -9.94 2.82 16.38
N SER A 189 -9.36 3.88 16.95
CA SER A 189 -10.11 5.12 17.19
C SER A 189 -10.76 5.65 15.92
N TYR A 190 -11.92 6.29 16.05
CA TYR A 190 -12.63 6.92 14.93
C TYR A 190 -11.71 7.85 14.12
N ARG A 191 -10.88 8.66 14.78
CA ARG A 191 -9.90 9.52 14.11
C ARG A 191 -8.96 8.75 13.17
N ARG A 192 -8.51 7.57 13.60
CA ARG A 192 -7.61 6.72 12.82
C ARG A 192 -8.36 6.04 11.66
N GLN A 193 -9.59 5.60 11.88
CA GLN A 193 -10.45 5.10 10.81
C GLN A 193 -10.69 6.18 9.73
N VAL A 194 -10.95 7.43 10.13
CA VAL A 194 -11.10 8.57 9.20
C VAL A 194 -9.82 8.79 8.38
N GLN A 195 -8.65 8.68 8.99
CA GLN A 195 -7.37 8.84 8.28
C GLN A 195 -7.14 7.78 7.20
N VAL A 196 -7.64 6.57 7.40
CA VAL A 196 -7.46 5.44 6.48
C VAL A 196 -8.56 5.40 5.41
N LEU A 197 -9.82 5.54 5.83
CA LEU A 197 -11.00 5.24 5.01
C LEU A 197 -11.73 6.49 4.49
N GLY A 198 -11.43 7.64 5.08
CA GLY A 198 -12.24 8.84 4.96
C GLY A 198 -13.43 8.84 5.93
N GLU A 199 -14.05 10.01 6.06
CA GLU A 199 -15.05 10.28 7.10
C GLU A 199 -16.31 9.42 6.98
N THR A 200 -16.87 9.30 5.79
CA THR A 200 -18.11 8.56 5.54
C THR A 200 -17.97 7.08 5.91
N ARG A 201 -16.91 6.40 5.45
CA ARG A 201 -16.69 4.97 5.76
C ARG A 201 -16.36 4.73 7.23
N ALA A 202 -15.66 5.66 7.88
CA ALA A 202 -15.43 5.59 9.32
C ALA A 202 -16.76 5.69 10.11
N ARG A 203 -17.71 6.53 9.66
CA ARG A 203 -19.06 6.56 10.25
C ARG A 203 -19.83 5.27 10.01
N LEU A 204 -19.77 4.71 8.80
CA LEU A 204 -20.43 3.44 8.49
C LEU A 204 -19.92 2.29 9.38
N ILE A 205 -18.63 2.27 9.71
CA ILE A 205 -18.09 1.33 10.70
C ILE A 205 -18.66 1.59 12.09
N LYS A 206 -18.56 2.84 12.55
CA LYS A 206 -18.80 3.20 13.96
C LYS A 206 -20.29 3.16 14.32
N ASP A 207 -21.11 3.76 13.47
CA ASP A 207 -22.53 4.04 13.74
C ASP A 207 -23.45 3.19 12.84
N GLY A 208 -22.99 2.84 11.63
CA GLY A 208 -23.74 2.01 10.68
C GLY A 208 -23.53 0.49 10.80
N GLY A 209 -22.62 0.05 11.68
CA GLY A 209 -22.37 -1.37 11.94
C GLY A 209 -21.59 -2.14 10.85
N MET A 210 -21.12 -1.46 9.79
CA MET A 210 -20.39 -2.12 8.71
C MET A 210 -19.00 -2.58 9.16
N ARG A 211 -18.50 -3.64 8.54
CA ARG A 211 -17.13 -4.13 8.66
C ARG A 211 -16.26 -3.64 7.51
N THR A 212 -14.97 -3.58 7.76
CA THR A 212 -13.99 -3.10 6.77
C THR A 212 -13.98 -3.93 5.47
N ASP A 213 -14.23 -5.25 5.54
CA ASP A 213 -14.29 -6.14 4.38
C ASP A 213 -15.51 -5.89 3.48
N GLU A 214 -16.61 -5.34 4.02
CA GLU A 214 -17.81 -4.99 3.27
C GLU A 214 -17.61 -3.77 2.35
N PHE A 215 -16.48 -3.07 2.48
CA PHE A 215 -16.11 -1.98 1.56
C PHE A 215 -15.52 -2.48 0.24
N PHE A 216 -15.46 -3.79 0.05
CA PHE A 216 -14.89 -4.42 -1.13
C PHE A 216 -15.86 -5.41 -1.76
N THR A 217 -15.71 -5.65 -3.06
CA THR A 217 -16.33 -6.80 -3.73
C THR A 217 -15.65 -8.11 -3.31
N ASP A 218 -16.24 -9.25 -3.68
CA ASP A 218 -15.61 -10.58 -3.48
C ASP A 218 -14.28 -10.74 -4.24
N LYS A 219 -14.08 -9.93 -5.29
CA LYS A 219 -12.82 -9.79 -6.05
C LYS A 219 -11.87 -8.74 -5.47
N GLY A 220 -12.24 -8.09 -4.37
CA GLY A 220 -11.41 -7.11 -3.68
C GLY A 220 -11.35 -5.74 -4.35
N GLU A 221 -12.37 -5.38 -5.13
CA GLU A 221 -12.48 -4.04 -5.72
C GLU A 221 -13.11 -3.08 -4.70
N TRP A 222 -12.54 -1.89 -4.56
CA TRP A 222 -13.02 -0.87 -3.62
C TRP A 222 -14.35 -0.28 -4.08
N LEU A 223 -15.41 -0.51 -3.31
CA LEU A 223 -16.76 -0.05 -3.63
C LEU A 223 -16.89 1.45 -3.44
N THR A 224 -17.58 2.13 -4.35
CA THR A 224 -17.95 3.55 -4.19
C THR A 224 -18.99 3.72 -3.08
N LEU A 225 -19.12 4.94 -2.56
CA LEU A 225 -20.13 5.23 -1.53
C LEU A 225 -21.56 5.01 -2.03
N GLN A 226 -21.82 5.25 -3.32
CA GLN A 226 -23.12 4.97 -3.92
C GLN A 226 -23.40 3.46 -3.94
N GLN A 227 -22.43 2.65 -4.40
CA GLN A 227 -22.59 1.19 -4.39
C GLN A 227 -22.80 0.65 -2.97
N LEU A 228 -22.10 1.18 -1.96
CA LEU A 228 -22.32 0.80 -0.57
C LEU A 228 -23.73 1.15 -0.10
N ARG A 229 -24.26 2.30 -0.50
CA ARG A 229 -25.63 2.72 -0.18
C ARG A 229 -26.67 1.84 -0.86
N ASP A 230 -26.41 1.41 -2.09
CA ASP A 230 -27.28 0.51 -2.83
C ASP A 230 -27.29 -0.90 -2.22
N ILE A 231 -26.18 -1.33 -1.62
CA ILE A 231 -26.05 -2.62 -0.90
C ILE A 231 -26.73 -2.56 0.46
N ASP A 232 -26.45 -1.53 1.26
CA ASP A 232 -26.99 -1.37 2.61
C ASP A 232 -27.35 0.10 2.91
N GLY A 233 -28.51 0.52 2.44
CA GLY A 233 -29.05 1.85 2.72
C GLY A 233 -29.40 2.07 4.20
N ARG A 234 -29.61 0.99 4.96
CA ARG A 234 -29.92 1.08 6.39
C ARG A 234 -28.68 1.49 7.18
N ALA A 235 -27.51 0.93 6.88
CA ALA A 235 -26.25 1.34 7.50
C ALA A 235 -25.96 2.84 7.32
N PHE A 236 -26.31 3.41 6.15
CA PHE A 236 -26.21 4.86 5.92
C PHE A 236 -27.21 5.65 6.78
N SER A 237 -28.45 5.18 6.85
CA SER A 237 -29.50 5.82 7.67
C SER A 237 -29.13 5.81 9.16
N ASP A 238 -28.65 4.66 9.66
CA ASP A 238 -28.23 4.49 11.05
C ASP A 238 -26.98 5.35 11.38
N ALA A 239 -26.09 5.55 10.40
CA ALA A 239 -24.94 6.44 10.49
C ALA A 239 -25.27 7.95 10.26
N GLY A 240 -26.53 8.29 9.97
CA GLY A 240 -26.98 9.66 9.71
C GLY A 240 -26.47 10.27 8.40
N LEU A 241 -26.38 9.48 7.32
CA LEU A 241 -25.77 9.82 6.03
C LEU A 241 -26.70 9.66 4.81
#